data_AF-A0A1M6EXX1-F1
#
_entry.id   AF-A0A1M6EXX1-F1
#
_cell.length_a   1.000
_cell.length_b   1.000
_cell.length_c   1.000
_cell.angle_alpha   90.00
_cell.angle_beta   90.00
_cell.angle_gamma   90.00
#
_symmetry.space_group_name_H-M   'P 1'
#
loop_
_entity.id
_entity.type
_entity.pdbx_description
1 polymer ?
#
loop_
_entity_poly.entity_id
_entity_poly.type
_entity_poly.pdbx_seq_one_letter_code
_entity_poly.pdbx_strand_id
1 'polypeptide(L)'
;MWGGAMVWYGIHKTGIPDIDLEHANIDTYLELARKSGMDETVFNNLIRALTLHFEHEESLCRDLKLNFTDEHRAEHQRLAHLLKLLPYDEKNPKEHLEFFKQMLISHISDFDRYINKAPD
;
A
#
# COMPACT_ATOMS: atom_id res chain seq x y z
N MET A 1 20.63 -12.73 -4.76
CA MET A 1 20.73 -11.29 -4.43
C MET A 1 19.67 -10.96 -3.39
N TRP A 2 20.07 -10.69 -2.14
CA TRP A 2 19.19 -10.44 -0.98
C TRP A 2 19.32 -8.99 -0.49
N GLY A 3 19.38 -8.02 -1.42
CA GLY A 3 19.64 -6.60 -1.11
C GLY A 3 18.45 -5.65 -1.26
N GLY A 4 17.34 -6.07 -1.89
CA GLY A 4 16.25 -5.16 -2.26
C GLY A 4 15.25 -4.85 -1.13
N ALA A 5 14.76 -5.89 -0.45
CA ALA A 5 13.69 -5.74 0.55
C ALA A 5 14.14 -4.90 1.77
N MET A 6 15.32 -5.16 2.34
CA MET A 6 15.82 -4.41 3.51
C MET A 6 16.04 -2.91 3.24
N VAL A 7 16.45 -2.54 2.02
CA VAL A 7 16.65 -1.13 1.65
C VAL A 7 15.31 -0.42 1.47
N TRP A 8 14.30 -1.11 0.92
CA TRP A 8 12.94 -0.60 0.74
C TRP A 8 12.30 -0.19 2.07
N TYR A 9 12.26 -1.11 3.05
CA TYR A 9 11.70 -0.81 4.37
C TYR A 9 12.47 0.26 5.15
N GLY A 10 13.71 0.57 4.79
CA GLY A 10 14.50 1.60 5.48
C GLY A 10 14.11 3.01 5.06
N ILE A 11 13.87 3.23 3.75
CA ILE A 11 13.62 4.57 3.18
C ILE A 11 12.13 4.96 3.15
N HIS A 12 11.24 3.99 3.30
CA HIS A 12 9.78 4.16 3.22
C HIS A 12 9.08 4.10 4.59
N LYS A 13 9.81 4.20 5.70
CA LYS A 13 9.18 4.20 7.03
C LYS A 13 8.39 5.47 7.29
N THR A 14 7.20 5.29 7.85
CA THR A 14 6.38 6.35 8.45
C THR A 14 6.83 6.67 9.87
N GLY A 15 7.45 5.71 10.55
CA GLY A 15 7.77 5.80 11.98
C GLY A 15 6.58 5.50 12.89
N ILE A 16 5.47 5.00 12.31
CA ILE A 16 4.28 4.53 13.01
C ILE A 16 4.26 3.00 12.87
N PRO A 17 4.51 2.23 13.95
CA PRO A 17 4.74 0.78 13.85
C PRO A 17 3.63 -0.01 13.16
N ASP A 18 2.37 0.38 13.40
CA ASP A 18 1.22 -0.33 12.83
C ASP A 18 1.15 -0.15 11.31
N ILE A 19 1.37 1.07 10.80
CA ILE A 19 1.40 1.37 9.37
C ILE A 19 2.60 0.68 8.70
N ASP A 20 3.79 0.80 9.30
CA ASP A 20 5.01 0.18 8.76
C ASP A 20 4.86 -1.37 8.68
N LEU A 21 4.15 -1.98 9.62
CA LEU A 21 3.86 -3.41 9.61
C LEU A 21 2.85 -3.79 8.52
N GLU A 22 1.84 -2.97 8.26
CA GLU A 22 0.88 -3.18 7.18
C GLU A 22 1.54 -3.10 5.81
N HIS A 23 2.35 -2.07 5.57
CA HIS A 23 3.18 -1.98 4.37
C HIS A 23 4.01 -3.24 4.18
N ALA A 24 4.58 -3.76 5.27
CA ALA A 24 5.38 -4.98 5.22
C ALA A 24 4.60 -6.25 4.89
N ASN A 25 3.39 -6.36 5.43
CA ASN A 25 2.51 -7.47 5.14
C ASN A 25 2.04 -7.44 3.67
N ILE A 26 1.72 -6.26 3.13
CA ILE A 26 1.29 -6.12 1.73
C ILE A 26 2.44 -6.44 0.76
N ASP A 27 3.64 -5.90 0.97
CA ASP A 27 4.80 -6.21 0.12
C ASP A 27 5.22 -7.69 0.22
N THR A 28 5.15 -8.28 1.42
CA THR A 28 5.33 -9.73 1.60
C THR A 28 4.29 -10.52 0.80
N TYR A 29 3.03 -10.07 0.81
CA TYR A 29 1.97 -10.74 0.08
C TYR A 29 2.18 -10.65 -1.45
N LEU A 30 2.61 -9.48 -1.95
CA LEU A 30 3.01 -9.30 -3.35
C LEU A 30 4.16 -10.23 -3.76
N GLU A 31 5.19 -10.39 -2.92
CA GLU A 31 6.30 -11.30 -3.19
C GLU A 31 5.88 -12.78 -3.17
N LEU A 32 4.94 -13.17 -2.30
CA LEU A 32 4.36 -14.51 -2.29
C LEU A 32 3.54 -14.77 -3.56
N ALA A 33 2.71 -13.82 -3.99
CA ALA A 33 1.95 -13.89 -5.22
C ALA A 33 2.87 -13.95 -6.45
N ARG A 34 3.97 -13.19 -6.46
CA ARG A 34 4.99 -13.25 -7.51
C ARG A 34 5.65 -14.63 -7.63
N LYS A 35 5.88 -15.32 -6.51
CA LYS A 35 6.51 -16.65 -6.47
C LYS A 35 5.53 -17.78 -6.80
N SER A 36 4.29 -17.66 -6.32
CA SER A 36 3.31 -18.75 -6.34
C SER A 36 2.29 -18.62 -7.48
N GLY A 37 2.28 -17.48 -8.17
CA GLY A 37 1.24 -17.10 -9.11
C GLY A 37 0.18 -16.23 -8.43
N MET A 38 -0.44 -15.38 -9.23
CA MET A 38 -1.60 -14.59 -8.82
C MET A 38 -2.80 -15.04 -9.64
N ASP A 39 -3.75 -15.65 -8.97
CA ASP A 39 -5.08 -15.90 -9.50
C ASP A 39 -6.05 -14.78 -9.08
N GLU A 40 -7.31 -14.89 -9.49
CA GLU A 40 -8.35 -13.91 -9.15
C GLU A 40 -8.57 -13.78 -7.63
N THR A 41 -8.38 -14.87 -6.87
CA THR A 41 -8.54 -14.83 -5.41
C THR A 41 -7.43 -14.02 -4.77
N VAL A 42 -6.18 -14.24 -5.17
CA VAL A 42 -5.03 -13.47 -4.71
C VAL A 42 -5.16 -12.00 -5.12
N PHE A 43 -5.58 -11.74 -6.35
CA PHE A 43 -5.85 -10.39 -6.85
C PHE A 43 -6.88 -9.65 -5.99
N ASN A 44 -8.03 -10.29 -5.72
CA ASN A 44 -9.09 -9.71 -4.89
C ASN A 44 -8.64 -9.49 -3.44
N ASN A 45 -7.83 -10.39 -2.89
CA ASN A 45 -7.27 -10.23 -1.55
C ASN A 45 -6.25 -9.08 -1.47
N LEU A 46 -5.47 -8.82 -2.52
CA LEU A 46 -4.57 -7.66 -2.60
C LEU A 46 -5.37 -6.36 -2.61
N ILE A 47 -6.44 -6.26 -3.42
CA ILE A 47 -7.35 -5.11 -3.40
C ILE A 47 -7.93 -4.88 -2.00
N ARG A 48 -8.39 -5.96 -1.36
CA ARG A 48 -8.93 -5.89 0.00
C ARG A 48 -7.87 -5.42 1.00
N ALA A 49 -6.65 -5.95 0.95
CA ALA A 49 -5.57 -5.57 1.86
C ALA A 49 -5.23 -4.07 1.74
N LEU A 50 -5.11 -3.55 0.52
CA LEU A 50 -4.84 -2.14 0.26
C LEU A 50 -5.99 -1.24 0.74
N THR A 51 -7.24 -1.65 0.50
CA THR A 51 -8.41 -0.87 0.94
C THR A 51 -8.52 -0.82 2.46
N LEU A 52 -8.30 -1.95 3.13
CA LEU A 52 -8.30 -2.02 4.60
C LEU A 52 -7.16 -1.19 5.21
N HIS A 53 -6.00 -1.19 4.57
CA HIS A 53 -4.87 -0.35 4.97
C HIS A 53 -5.25 1.14 4.94
N PHE A 54 -5.84 1.64 3.85
CA PHE A 54 -6.30 3.03 3.77
C PHE A 54 -7.32 3.38 4.86
N GLU A 55 -8.30 2.51 5.11
CA GLU A 55 -9.31 2.70 6.16
C GLU A 55 -8.68 2.75 7.56
N HIS A 56 -7.73 1.86 7.84
CA HIS A 56 -7.06 1.80 9.12
C HIS A 56 -6.13 3.00 9.32
N GLU A 57 -5.35 3.39 8.32
CA GLU A 57 -4.46 4.55 8.38
C GLU A 57 -5.26 5.83 8.65
N GLU A 58 -6.38 6.06 7.95
CA GLU A 58 -7.25 7.21 8.22
C GLU A 58 -7.81 7.20 9.65
N SER A 59 -8.18 6.01 10.14
CA SER A 59 -8.68 5.85 11.51
C SER A 59 -7.60 6.17 12.52
N LEU A 60 -6.42 5.58 12.36
CA LEU A 60 -5.29 5.72 13.25
C LEU A 60 -4.80 7.18 13.29
N CYS A 61 -4.71 7.83 12.14
CA CYS A 61 -4.30 9.23 12.06
C CYS A 61 -5.29 10.16 12.76
N ARG A 62 -6.59 9.91 12.62
CA ARG A 62 -7.63 10.66 13.35
C ARG A 62 -7.51 10.44 14.85
N ASP A 63 -7.34 9.20 15.29
CA ASP A 63 -7.34 8.84 16.71
C ASP A 63 -6.07 9.36 17.43
N LEU A 64 -4.93 9.33 16.73
CA LEU A 64 -3.63 9.82 17.23
C LEU A 64 -3.36 11.31 16.91
N LYS A 65 -4.27 11.99 16.21
CA LYS A 65 -4.13 13.39 15.76
C LYS A 65 -2.84 13.63 14.96
N LEU A 66 -2.53 12.70 14.06
CA LEU A 66 -1.37 12.78 13.16
C LEU A 66 -1.64 13.71 11.98
N ASN A 67 -0.58 14.06 11.24
CA ASN A 67 -0.68 14.96 10.10
C ASN A 67 -1.24 14.22 8.88
N PHE A 68 -2.56 14.18 8.77
CA PHE A 68 -3.26 13.55 7.66
C PHE A 68 -4.00 14.60 6.83
N THR A 69 -3.41 14.97 5.70
CA THR A 69 -3.90 16.08 4.87
C THR A 69 -5.16 15.69 4.08
N ASP A 70 -5.91 16.70 3.65
CA ASP A 70 -7.04 16.48 2.74
C ASP A 70 -6.59 15.90 1.39
N GLU A 71 -5.35 16.21 0.96
CA GLU A 71 -4.77 15.66 -0.26
C GLU A 71 -4.49 14.15 -0.12
N HIS A 72 -3.93 13.71 1.01
CA HIS A 72 -3.75 12.28 1.32
C HIS A 72 -5.10 11.55 1.32
N ARG A 73 -6.11 12.12 1.97
CA ARG A 73 -7.48 11.56 1.97
C ARG A 73 -8.07 11.45 0.57
N ALA A 74 -7.89 12.48 -0.26
CA ALA A 74 -8.36 12.46 -1.64
C ALA A 74 -7.66 11.37 -2.46
N GLU A 75 -6.38 11.12 -2.21
CA GLU A 75 -5.64 10.04 -2.86
C GLU A 75 -6.15 8.66 -2.44
N HIS A 76 -6.43 8.41 -1.15
CA HIS A 76 -7.09 7.18 -0.71
C HIS A 76 -8.41 6.94 -1.44
N GLN A 77 -9.25 7.96 -1.53
CA GLN A 77 -10.54 7.86 -2.23
C GLN A 77 -10.35 7.53 -3.72
N ARG A 78 -9.37 8.17 -4.37
CA ARG A 78 -9.04 7.92 -5.78
C ARG A 78 -8.55 6.49 -5.99
N LEU A 79 -7.62 6.03 -5.17
CA LEU A 79 -7.04 4.68 -5.24
C LEU A 79 -8.08 3.60 -4.92
N ALA A 80 -8.88 3.77 -3.86
CA ALA A 80 -9.95 2.85 -3.52
C ALA A 80 -10.99 2.74 -4.65
N HIS A 81 -11.35 3.86 -5.28
CA HIS A 81 -12.23 3.85 -6.45
C HIS A 81 -11.62 3.11 -7.64
N LEU A 82 -10.34 3.38 -7.93
CA LEU A 82 -9.59 2.69 -8.99
C LEU A 82 -9.54 1.18 -8.76
N LEU A 83 -9.17 0.75 -7.55
CA LEU A 83 -9.07 -0.66 -7.16
C LEU A 83 -10.42 -1.38 -7.28
N LYS A 84 -11.52 -0.72 -6.89
CA LYS A 84 -12.87 -1.27 -7.02
C LYS A 84 -13.27 -1.56 -8.47
N LEU A 85 -12.76 -0.77 -9.42
CA LEU A 85 -13.07 -0.90 -10.84
C LEU A 85 -12.07 -1.74 -11.61
N LEU A 86 -10.93 -2.10 -11.01
CA LEU A 86 -9.86 -2.84 -11.67
C LEU A 86 -10.28 -4.30 -11.91
N PRO A 87 -10.46 -4.73 -13.17
CA PRO A 87 -10.79 -6.12 -13.45
C PRO A 87 -9.54 -7.00 -13.35
N TYR A 88 -9.72 -8.24 -12.90
CA TYR A 88 -8.67 -9.25 -13.02
C TYR A 88 -8.46 -9.63 -14.49
N ASP A 89 -7.21 -9.67 -14.94
CA ASP A 89 -6.81 -10.14 -16.27
C ASP A 89 -5.89 -11.36 -16.11
N GLU A 90 -6.46 -12.54 -16.33
CA GLU A 90 -5.77 -13.82 -16.26
C GLU A 90 -4.61 -13.96 -17.26
N LYS A 91 -4.60 -13.16 -18.33
CA LYS A 91 -3.54 -13.20 -19.35
C LYS A 91 -2.32 -12.41 -18.90
N ASN A 92 -2.51 -11.41 -18.02
CA ASN A 92 -1.48 -10.48 -17.61
C ASN A 92 -1.33 -10.36 -16.07
N PRO A 93 -1.25 -11.47 -15.31
CA PRO A 93 -1.16 -11.43 -13.84
C PRO A 93 0.13 -10.72 -13.35
N LYS A 94 1.19 -10.71 -14.15
CA LYS A 94 2.43 -9.97 -13.81
C LYS A 94 2.26 -8.46 -13.86
N GLU A 95 1.44 -7.95 -14.80
CA GLU A 95 1.19 -6.51 -14.93
C GLU A 95 0.38 -6.01 -13.74
N HIS A 96 -0.59 -6.79 -13.28
CA HIS A 96 -1.33 -6.50 -12.05
C HIS A 96 -0.44 -6.48 -10.81
N LEU A 97 0.50 -7.43 -10.67
CA LEU A 97 1.45 -7.43 -9.55
C LEU A 97 2.34 -6.19 -9.56
N GLU A 98 2.85 -5.81 -10.73
CA GLU A 98 3.67 -4.62 -10.88
C GLU A 98 2.85 -3.34 -10.60
N PHE A 99 1.60 -3.30 -11.06
CA PHE A 99 0.68 -2.21 -10.76
C PHE A 99 0.50 -2.02 -9.24
N PHE A 100 0.15 -3.08 -8.50
CA PHE A 100 -0.02 -2.99 -7.05
C PHE A 100 1.27 -2.55 -6.35
N LYS A 101 2.41 -3.09 -6.78
CA LYS A 101 3.72 -2.74 -6.23
C LYS A 101 4.04 -1.27 -6.43
N GLN A 102 3.94 -0.77 -7.67
CA GLN A 102 4.23 0.64 -7.96
C GLN A 102 3.26 1.57 -7.25
N MET A 103 1.97 1.21 -7.19
CA MET A 103 0.97 1.98 -6.48
C MET A 103 1.31 2.11 -4.98
N LEU A 104 1.65 1.01 -4.30
CA LEU A 104 2.07 1.03 -2.90
C LEU A 104 3.33 1.90 -2.70
N ILE A 105 4.33 1.75 -3.57
CA ILE A 105 5.59 2.50 -3.46
C ILE A 105 5.38 4.00 -3.63
N SER A 106 4.63 4.40 -4.66
CA SER A 106 4.33 5.80 -4.92
C SER A 106 3.52 6.40 -3.78
N HIS A 107 2.49 5.70 -3.31
CA HIS A 107 1.65 6.16 -2.20
C HIS A 107 2.47 6.44 -0.93
N ILE A 108 3.27 5.48 -0.48
CA ILE A 108 4.10 5.64 0.73
C ILE A 108 5.12 6.78 0.56
N SER A 109 5.71 6.89 -0.63
CA SER A 109 6.72 7.92 -0.94
C SER A 109 6.13 9.33 -0.90
N ASP A 110 4.94 9.49 -1.47
CA ASP A 110 4.34 10.78 -1.71
C ASP A 110 3.48 11.24 -0.53
N PHE A 111 2.99 10.31 0.29
CA PHE A 111 2.04 10.58 1.38
C PHE A 111 2.48 10.01 2.74
N ASP A 112 2.50 8.69 2.93
CA ASP A 112 2.54 8.07 4.27
C ASP A 112 3.80 8.45 5.06
N ARG A 113 4.95 8.59 4.39
CA ARG A 113 6.22 8.98 5.04
C ARG A 113 6.20 10.38 5.69
N TYR A 114 5.15 11.16 5.46
CA TYR A 114 4.97 12.50 6.02
C TYR A 114 3.95 12.54 7.17
N ILE A 115 3.19 11.47 7.44
CA ILE A 115 2.14 11.42 8.47
C ILE A 115 2.67 11.80 9.87
N ASN A 116 3.84 11.29 10.23
CA ASN A 116 4.44 11.53 11.55
C ASN A 116 5.35 12.77 11.59
N LYS A 117 5.36 13.58 10.53
CA LYS A 117 6.13 14.82 10.48
C LYS A 117 5.21 16.00 10.81
N ALA A 118 5.76 16.97 11.53
CA ALA A 118 5.07 18.24 11.71
C ALA A 118 4.75 18.84 10.33
N PRO A 119 3.55 19.41 10.13
CA PRO A 119 3.29 20.21 8.94
C PRO A 119 4.29 21.39 8.92
N ASP A 120 4.89 21.63 7.76
CA ASP A 120 5.82 22.75 7.51
C ASP A 120 5.13 24.11 7.72
#